data_AF-A0A3G8JI09-F1
#
_entry.id   AF-A0A3G8JI09-F1
#
_cell.length_a   1.000
_cell.length_b   1.000
_cell.length_c   1.000
_cell.angle_alpha   90.00
_cell.angle_beta   90.00
_cell.angle_gamma   90.00
#
_symmetry.space_group_name_H-M   'P 1'
#
loop_
_entity.id
_entity.type
_entity.pdbx_description
1 polymer ?
#
loop_
_entity_poly.entity_id
_entity_poly.type
_entity_poly.pdbx_seq_one_letter_code
_entity_poly.pdbx_strand_id
1 'polypeptide(L)'
;MTQADVSTVAVTCRTEYLGRRHVSAARFAWVCMVIGLLALVILNAADVGGTATAVIVAGALACSLALAAFGRLGRRGAVIIAADADSVYLGDEQHGIVSRPLADLRSVSLGALSETTGARTAATRELTIKGLRTLTIEFGPTESDRDDAATEPERWRIGVVESDPAAAEVIGRLRARAPQRTRRAAAAAANTPDSGGSVDVDRPAAAESRSSTPRVADAGSDEAAERLWEEATRRHDTILRDYGNYELQPDMMLRFPAVTDVTLTPVQDFHEALDDATALRTDAYPGSRQRADEYQQAVNRVRRAWIACETNGRKLGTTYLEAADRDDLDKALKLFNHAQSSSTPAEQASYYTRVHEIVTTLTDRGSLHPPQPAIAELKAATRRAIEARPAPAPQRQEG
;
A
#
# COMPACT_ATOMS: atom_id res chain seq x y z
N MET A 1 -5.00 45.44 5.18
CA MET A 1 -3.73 44.69 5.17
C MET A 1 -3.90 43.60 6.22
N THR A 2 -4.59 42.55 5.85
CA THR A 2 -5.06 41.50 6.77
C THR A 2 -4.26 40.26 6.44
N GLN A 3 -3.49 39.82 7.42
CA GLN A 3 -2.57 38.69 7.37
C GLN A 3 -3.35 37.45 6.92
N ALA A 4 -3.02 36.94 5.72
CA ALA A 4 -3.58 35.71 5.21
C ALA A 4 -3.28 34.60 6.21
N ASP A 5 -4.32 33.89 6.63
CA ASP A 5 -4.25 32.72 7.50
C ASP A 5 -3.38 31.68 6.80
N VAL A 6 -2.13 31.56 7.26
CA VAL A 6 -1.17 30.59 6.73
C VAL A 6 -1.65 29.23 7.17
N SER A 7 -2.39 28.55 6.30
CA SER A 7 -2.84 27.17 6.50
C SER A 7 -1.63 26.30 6.87
N THR A 8 -1.52 25.95 8.15
CA THR A 8 -0.40 25.18 8.71
C THR A 8 -0.37 23.78 8.10
N VAL A 9 0.59 23.56 7.20
CA VAL A 9 0.84 22.29 6.50
C VAL A 9 1.05 21.15 7.51
N ALA A 10 0.33 20.04 7.38
CA ALA A 10 0.48 18.88 8.25
C ALA A 10 1.90 18.28 8.16
N VAL A 11 2.54 18.03 9.30
CA VAL A 11 3.90 17.46 9.36
C VAL A 11 3.81 16.02 9.85
N THR A 12 4.46 15.11 9.14
CA THR A 12 4.48 13.68 9.46
C THR A 12 5.90 13.20 9.71
N CYS A 13 6.10 12.50 10.82
CA CYS A 13 7.30 11.76 11.14
C CYS A 13 7.01 10.25 11.04
N ARG A 14 7.88 9.53 10.34
CA ARG A 14 7.85 8.07 10.21
C ARG A 14 9.13 7.50 10.81
N THR A 15 9.00 6.77 11.91
CA THR A 15 10.12 6.11 12.57
C THR A 15 10.10 4.61 12.28
N GLU A 16 11.05 4.13 11.48
CA GLU A 16 11.20 2.70 11.18
C GLU A 16 11.86 1.93 12.33
N TYR A 17 11.45 0.68 12.53
CA TYR A 17 12.09 -0.22 13.50
C TYR A 17 12.25 -1.64 12.95
N LEU A 18 13.30 -2.32 13.43
CA LEU A 18 13.51 -3.73 13.17
C LEU A 18 12.54 -4.56 14.03
N GLY A 19 11.56 -5.18 13.38
CA GLY A 19 10.67 -6.14 14.02
C GLY A 19 11.36 -7.45 14.46
N ARG A 20 10.68 -8.24 15.29
CA ARG A 20 11.18 -9.54 15.79
C ARG A 20 11.63 -10.48 14.67
N ARG A 21 10.92 -10.47 13.53
CA ARG A 21 11.25 -11.29 12.35
C ARG A 21 12.65 -11.00 11.81
N HIS A 22 13.04 -9.72 11.73
CA HIS A 22 14.36 -9.31 11.25
C HIS A 22 15.47 -9.77 12.21
N VAL A 23 15.26 -9.59 13.51
CA VAL A 23 16.22 -10.01 14.54
C VAL A 23 16.34 -11.54 14.59
N SER A 24 15.23 -12.26 14.51
CA SER A 24 15.22 -13.72 14.44
C SER A 24 15.92 -14.23 13.18
N ALA A 25 15.62 -13.67 12.01
CA ALA A 25 16.26 -14.05 10.75
C ALA A 25 17.78 -13.82 10.79
N ALA A 26 18.23 -12.69 11.34
CA ALA A 26 19.66 -12.40 11.53
C ALA A 26 20.33 -13.40 12.49
N ARG A 27 19.67 -13.77 13.59
CA ARG A 27 20.16 -14.79 14.53
C ARG A 27 20.27 -16.17 13.88
N PHE A 28 19.24 -16.60 13.16
CA PHE A 28 19.25 -17.89 12.47
C PHE A 28 20.31 -17.94 11.37
N ALA A 29 20.45 -16.86 10.59
CA ALA A 29 21.51 -16.74 9.59
C ALA A 29 22.91 -16.88 10.23
N TRP A 30 23.16 -16.22 11.36
CA TRP A 30 24.41 -16.35 12.10
C TRP A 30 24.64 -17.76 12.63
N VAL A 31 23.61 -18.40 13.21
CA VAL A 31 23.70 -19.80 13.69
C VAL A 31 24.03 -20.75 12.53
N CYS A 32 23.38 -20.64 11.38
CA CYS A 32 23.68 -21.45 10.19
C CYS A 32 25.12 -21.25 9.70
N MET A 33 25.64 -20.02 9.75
CA MET A 33 27.03 -19.73 9.40
C MET A 33 28.00 -20.42 10.36
N VAL A 34 27.77 -20.33 11.67
CA VAL A 34 28.62 -20.99 12.69
C VAL A 34 28.56 -22.51 12.54
N ILE A 35 27.38 -23.09 12.31
CA ILE A 35 27.22 -24.53 12.06
C ILE A 35 27.99 -24.95 10.80
N GLY A 36 27.94 -24.17 9.72
CA GLY A 36 28.70 -24.45 8.50
C GLY A 36 30.21 -24.46 8.75
N LEU A 37 30.72 -23.50 9.53
CA LEU A 37 32.14 -23.44 9.91
C LEU A 37 32.57 -24.61 10.81
N LEU A 38 31.74 -24.98 11.79
CA LEU A 38 32.00 -26.13 12.66
C LEU A 38 31.96 -27.45 11.87
N ALA A 39 30.99 -27.60 10.97
CA ALA A 39 30.88 -28.76 10.10
C ALA A 39 32.11 -28.92 9.22
N LEU A 40 32.64 -27.82 8.66
CA LEU A 40 33.89 -27.85 7.89
C LEU A 40 35.05 -28.44 8.72
N VAL A 41 35.23 -27.96 9.95
CA VAL A 41 36.32 -28.43 10.83
C VAL A 41 36.13 -29.90 11.22
N ILE A 42 34.92 -30.29 11.62
CA ILE A 42 34.62 -31.65 12.09
C ILE A 42 34.72 -32.67 10.96
N LEU A 43 34.13 -32.37 9.79
CA LEU A 43 34.14 -33.26 8.63
C LEU A 43 35.56 -33.44 8.07
N ASN A 44 36.36 -32.36 8.08
CA ASN A 44 37.76 -32.43 7.70
C ASN A 44 38.60 -33.25 8.69
N ALA A 45 38.34 -33.14 10.01
CA ALA A 45 39.01 -33.95 11.02
C ALA A 45 38.61 -35.44 10.98
N ALA A 46 37.41 -35.74 10.48
CA ALA A 46 36.89 -37.10 10.31
C ALA A 46 37.22 -37.73 8.94
N ASP A 47 38.04 -37.07 8.13
CA ASP A 47 38.47 -37.52 6.78
C ASP A 47 37.28 -37.83 5.84
N VAL A 48 36.20 -37.05 5.96
CA VAL A 48 35.04 -37.18 5.09
C VAL A 48 35.39 -36.66 3.69
N GLY A 49 34.97 -37.39 2.66
CA GLY A 49 35.26 -37.07 1.26
C GLY A 49 34.99 -35.60 0.92
N GLY A 50 35.94 -34.95 0.26
CA GLY A 50 35.93 -33.50 0.02
C GLY A 50 34.68 -32.99 -0.70
N THR A 51 34.07 -33.82 -1.56
CA THR A 51 32.80 -33.50 -2.23
C THR A 51 31.62 -33.42 -1.24
N ALA A 52 31.51 -34.35 -0.30
CA ALA A 52 30.47 -34.35 0.73
C ALA A 52 30.65 -33.15 1.68
N THR A 53 31.88 -32.87 2.10
CA THR A 53 32.22 -31.71 2.93
C THR A 53 31.85 -30.40 2.22
N ALA A 54 32.20 -30.26 0.94
CA ALA A 54 31.86 -29.08 0.15
C ALA A 54 30.35 -28.86 0.02
N VAL A 55 29.57 -29.92 -0.24
CA VAL A 55 28.10 -29.83 -0.37
C VAL A 55 27.44 -29.39 0.95
N ILE A 56 27.86 -29.96 2.08
CA ILE A 56 27.28 -29.63 3.40
C ILE A 56 27.58 -28.17 3.77
N VAL A 57 28.83 -27.74 3.59
CA VAL A 57 29.25 -26.36 3.91
C VAL A 57 28.60 -25.35 2.98
N ALA A 58 28.55 -25.63 1.68
CA ALA A 58 27.86 -24.77 0.72
C ALA A 58 26.36 -24.65 1.02
N GLY A 59 25.69 -25.74 1.40
CA GLY A 59 24.29 -25.74 1.80
C GLY A 59 24.04 -24.87 3.05
N ALA A 60 24.89 -24.98 4.06
CA ALA A 60 24.79 -24.16 5.28
C ALA A 60 24.99 -22.66 4.99
N LEU A 61 25.96 -22.32 4.14
CA LEU A 61 26.23 -20.94 3.71
C LEU A 61 25.07 -20.38 2.86
N ALA A 62 24.56 -21.16 1.91
CA ALA A 62 23.40 -20.77 1.10
C ALA A 62 22.17 -20.52 1.97
N CYS A 63 21.91 -21.38 2.95
CA CYS A 63 20.82 -21.20 3.91
C CYS A 63 21.00 -19.93 4.78
N SER A 64 22.21 -19.68 5.26
CA SER A 64 22.55 -18.45 6.01
C SER A 64 22.28 -17.20 5.18
N LEU A 65 22.75 -17.16 3.93
CA LEU A 65 22.54 -16.04 3.01
C LEU A 65 21.06 -15.84 2.66
N ALA A 66 20.32 -16.93 2.41
CA ALA A 66 18.89 -16.87 2.13
C ALA A 66 18.10 -16.31 3.32
N LEU A 67 18.41 -16.74 4.55
CA LEU A 67 17.79 -16.22 5.77
C LEU A 67 18.14 -14.74 6.02
N ALA A 68 19.39 -14.34 5.75
CA ALA A 68 19.81 -12.95 5.86
C ALA A 68 19.11 -12.06 4.82
N ALA A 69 18.98 -12.53 3.57
CA ALA A 69 18.29 -11.84 2.49
C ALA A 69 16.79 -11.71 2.79
N PHE A 70 16.14 -12.81 3.21
CA PHE A 70 14.74 -12.81 3.61
C PHE A 70 14.47 -11.85 4.78
N GLY A 71 15.39 -11.83 5.75
CA GLY A 71 15.37 -10.86 6.85
C GLY A 71 15.56 -9.41 6.41
N ARG A 72 16.27 -9.11 5.31
CA ARG A 72 16.45 -7.74 4.81
C ARG A 72 15.32 -7.26 3.89
N LEU A 73 14.71 -8.18 3.14
CA LEU A 73 13.67 -7.88 2.15
C LEU A 73 12.27 -7.73 2.75
N GLY A 74 12.06 -8.13 4.01
CA GLY A 74 10.80 -7.93 4.70
C GLY A 74 10.47 -6.44 4.91
N ARG A 75 9.18 -6.08 4.82
CA ARG A 75 8.71 -4.72 5.17
C ARG A 75 9.05 -4.41 6.63
N ARG A 76 9.73 -3.28 6.86
CA ARG A 76 10.06 -2.78 8.20
C ARG A 76 8.80 -2.22 8.84
N GLY A 77 8.61 -2.49 10.13
CA GLY A 77 7.56 -1.81 10.89
C GLY A 77 7.89 -0.32 10.98
N ALA A 78 6.88 0.53 10.90
CA ALA A 78 7.04 1.96 11.09
C ALA A 78 5.96 2.50 12.00
N VAL A 79 6.38 3.35 12.93
CA VAL A 79 5.51 4.16 13.77
C VAL A 79 5.34 5.51 13.10
N ILE A 80 4.09 5.95 12.99
CA ILE A 80 3.73 7.20 12.31
C ILE A 80 3.15 8.16 13.35
N ILE A 81 3.70 9.37 13.39
CA ILE A 81 3.14 10.50 14.11
C ILE A 81 2.97 11.63 13.10
N ALA A 82 1.76 12.13 12.92
CA ALA A 82 1.52 13.36 12.18
C ALA A 82 0.76 14.37 13.01
N ALA A 83 1.00 15.66 12.77
CA ALA A 83 0.25 16.74 13.39
C ALA A 83 -0.08 17.80 12.33
N ASP A 84 -1.36 18.18 12.27
CA ASP A 84 -1.84 19.30 11.47
C ASP A 84 -2.24 20.50 12.37
N ALA A 85 -3.10 21.39 11.87
CA ALA A 85 -3.57 22.54 12.63
C ALA A 85 -4.44 22.16 13.84
N ASP A 86 -5.22 21.09 13.72
CA ASP A 86 -6.36 20.78 14.59
C ASP A 86 -6.34 19.36 15.15
N SER A 87 -5.51 18.46 14.63
CA SER A 87 -5.47 17.03 14.95
C SER A 87 -4.07 16.43 14.94
N VAL A 88 -3.91 15.37 15.71
CA VAL A 88 -2.73 14.52 15.79
C VAL A 88 -3.11 13.11 15.34
N TYR A 89 -2.32 12.54 14.45
CA TYR A 89 -2.49 11.19 13.93
C TYR A 89 -1.41 10.27 14.47
N LEU A 90 -1.82 9.21 15.15
CA LEU A 90 -0.94 8.28 15.85
C LEU A 90 -1.21 6.87 15.37
N GLY A 91 -0.19 6.12 14.99
CA GLY A 91 -0.41 4.72 14.61
C GLY A 91 0.83 3.98 14.13
N ASP A 92 0.58 2.77 13.64
CA ASP A 92 1.55 1.93 12.94
C ASP A 92 0.93 1.35 11.66
N GLU A 93 1.77 0.90 10.74
CA GLU A 93 1.30 0.34 9.45
C GLU A 93 0.44 -0.94 9.57
N GLN A 94 0.39 -1.57 10.75
CA GLN A 94 -0.27 -2.86 10.96
C GLN A 94 -1.63 -2.74 11.64
N HIS A 95 -1.85 -1.71 12.47
CA HIS A 95 -3.03 -1.55 13.32
C HIS A 95 -3.86 -0.30 13.00
N GLY A 96 -3.47 0.46 11.97
CA GLY A 96 -4.18 1.65 11.51
C GLY A 96 -3.74 2.93 12.22
N ILE A 97 -4.24 4.06 11.72
CA ILE A 97 -3.91 5.41 12.20
C ILE A 97 -5.12 5.94 12.98
N VAL A 98 -4.92 6.35 14.22
CA VAL A 98 -5.92 6.97 15.10
C VAL A 98 -5.74 8.49 15.05
N SER A 99 -6.81 9.22 14.78
CA SER A 99 -6.83 10.68 14.83
C SER A 99 -7.39 11.18 16.16
N ARG A 100 -6.70 12.13 16.79
CA ARG A 100 -7.16 12.82 18.00
C ARG A 100 -7.10 14.34 17.81
N PRO A 101 -8.15 15.10 18.19
CA PRO A 101 -8.09 16.55 18.16
C PRO A 101 -6.98 17.11 19.06
N LEU A 102 -6.26 18.12 18.57
CA LEU A 102 -5.31 18.89 19.36
C LEU A 102 -5.99 19.65 20.52
N ALA A 103 -7.29 19.94 20.40
CA ALA A 103 -8.09 20.53 21.47
C ALA A 103 -8.15 19.65 22.73
N ASP A 104 -8.06 18.32 22.56
CA ASP A 104 -8.10 17.37 23.66
C ASP A 104 -6.71 17.13 24.28
N LEU A 105 -5.66 17.74 23.73
CA LEU A 105 -4.28 17.55 24.15
C LEU A 105 -4.04 18.17 25.53
N ARG A 106 -3.71 17.34 26.52
CA ARG A 106 -3.45 17.78 27.90
C ARG A 106 -1.97 17.97 28.19
N SER A 107 -1.12 17.03 27.76
CA SER A 107 0.30 17.09 28.05
C SER A 107 1.13 16.41 26.96
N VAL A 108 2.35 16.92 26.77
CA VAL A 108 3.34 16.38 25.83
C VAL A 108 4.68 16.41 26.54
N SER A 109 5.30 15.24 26.72
CA SER A 109 6.60 15.13 27.38
C SER A 109 7.52 14.17 26.64
N LEU A 110 8.81 14.48 26.62
CA LEU A 110 9.83 13.60 26.04
C LEU A 110 10.54 12.89 27.19
N GLY A 111 10.34 11.59 27.29
CA GLY A 111 10.88 10.75 28.35
C GLY A 111 12.27 10.18 28.04
N ALA A 112 12.67 9.22 28.87
CA ALA A 112 13.91 8.48 28.71
C ALA A 112 13.90 7.56 27.47
N LEU A 113 15.07 7.01 27.16
CA LEU A 113 15.21 5.97 26.14
C LEU A 113 14.39 4.74 26.53
N SER A 114 13.65 4.18 25.58
CA SER A 114 12.87 2.97 25.81
C SER A 114 13.76 1.74 25.84
N GLU A 115 13.56 0.87 26.82
CA GLU A 115 14.28 -0.41 26.92
C GLU A 115 13.64 -1.52 26.07
N THR A 116 12.41 -1.30 25.61
CA THR A 116 11.57 -2.27 24.92
C THR A 116 11.04 -1.73 23.59
N THR A 117 10.92 -2.61 22.59
CA THR A 117 10.15 -2.32 21.37
C THR A 117 8.76 -2.91 21.52
N GLY A 118 7.81 -2.08 21.94
CA GLY A 118 6.39 -2.41 22.02
C GLY A 118 5.68 -1.71 20.87
N ALA A 119 5.51 -2.38 19.75
CA ALA A 119 4.60 -1.96 18.68
C ALA A 119 3.73 -3.17 18.39
N ARG A 120 2.83 -3.47 19.33
CA ARG A 120 2.06 -4.72 19.29
C ARG A 120 0.57 -4.56 19.18
N THR A 121 -0.01 -3.40 19.46
CA THR A 121 -1.42 -3.12 19.13
C THR A 121 -1.72 -1.64 19.34
N ALA A 122 -2.52 -1.03 18.44
CA ALA A 122 -3.17 0.26 18.67
C ALA A 122 -4.03 0.27 19.95
N ALA A 123 -4.48 -0.91 20.40
CA ALA A 123 -5.24 -1.11 21.64
C ALA A 123 -4.44 -0.81 22.92
N THR A 124 -3.10 -0.95 22.92
CA THR A 124 -2.28 -0.72 24.12
C THR A 124 -1.70 0.69 24.21
N ARG A 125 -1.82 1.51 23.14
CA ARG A 125 -1.32 2.91 23.07
C ARG A 125 0.18 3.05 23.38
N GLU A 126 0.91 1.94 23.31
CA GLU A 126 2.35 1.85 23.46
C GLU A 126 2.96 1.49 22.11
N LEU A 127 3.64 2.46 21.52
CA LEU A 127 4.35 2.46 20.24
C LEU A 127 5.83 2.76 20.47
N THR A 128 6.46 2.06 21.42
CA THR A 128 7.85 2.31 21.81
C THR A 128 8.84 1.54 20.94
N ILE A 129 10.03 2.12 20.77
CA ILE A 129 11.13 1.52 20.02
C ILE A 129 12.36 1.51 20.93
N LYS A 130 12.95 0.32 21.12
CA LYS A 130 14.13 0.14 21.96
C LYS A 130 15.27 1.06 21.49
N GLY A 131 15.84 1.82 22.43
CA GLY A 131 16.96 2.73 22.17
C GLY A 131 16.56 4.10 21.64
N LEU A 132 15.27 4.39 21.48
CA LEU A 132 14.77 5.73 21.13
C LEU A 132 14.08 6.39 22.33
N ARG A 133 14.07 7.73 22.37
CA ARG A 133 13.33 8.47 23.40
C ARG A 133 11.84 8.26 23.20
N THR A 134 11.11 8.21 24.33
CA THR A 134 9.66 7.99 24.31
C THR A 134 8.93 9.31 24.45
N LEU A 135 8.22 9.75 23.40
CA LEU A 135 7.27 10.84 23.45
C LEU A 135 5.98 10.35 24.13
N THR A 136 5.63 10.96 25.25
CA THR A 136 4.37 10.70 25.96
C THR A 136 3.39 11.82 25.67
N ILE A 137 2.23 11.46 25.13
CA ILE A 137 1.13 12.36 24.76
C ILE A 137 -0.10 11.95 25.56
N GLU A 138 -0.73 12.89 26.25
CA GLU A 138 -1.96 12.63 27.02
C GLU A 138 -3.12 13.43 26.46
N PHE A 139 -4.24 12.75 26.21
CA PHE A 139 -5.50 13.36 25.79
C PHE A 139 -6.54 13.32 26.92
N GLY A 140 -7.51 14.22 26.86
CA GLY A 140 -8.69 14.21 27.71
C GLY A 140 -9.64 13.04 27.39
N PRO A 141 -10.62 12.75 28.27
CA PRO A 141 -11.63 11.74 28.02
C PRO A 141 -12.48 12.13 26.79
N THR A 142 -12.74 11.16 25.92
CA THR A 142 -13.53 11.32 24.69
C THR A 142 -15.01 11.57 25.03
N GLU A 143 -15.80 12.19 24.14
CA GLU A 143 -17.24 12.37 24.36
C GLU A 143 -18.00 11.05 24.58
N SER A 144 -17.49 9.94 24.05
CA SER A 144 -18.03 8.59 24.26
C SER A 144 -17.77 8.01 25.66
N ASP A 145 -16.81 8.56 26.41
CA ASP A 145 -16.41 8.11 27.75
C ASP A 145 -16.90 9.07 28.86
N ARG A 146 -17.67 10.10 28.52
CA ARG A 146 -18.14 11.14 29.47
C ARG A 146 -19.09 10.61 30.54
N ASP A 147 -19.75 9.48 30.31
CA ASP A 147 -20.68 8.87 31.27
C ASP A 147 -19.97 8.09 32.40
N ASP A 148 -18.68 7.78 32.25
CA ASP A 148 -17.88 7.13 33.29
C ASP A 148 -16.95 8.15 33.97
N ALA A 149 -17.35 8.59 35.18
CA ALA A 149 -16.63 9.59 35.98
C ALA A 149 -15.23 9.15 36.48
N ALA A 150 -14.78 7.95 36.09
CA ALA A 150 -13.49 7.35 36.48
C ALA A 150 -12.57 7.03 35.28
N THR A 151 -12.84 7.58 34.09
CA THR A 151 -12.02 7.28 32.89
C THR A 151 -10.62 7.90 33.01
N GLU A 152 -9.60 7.04 33.10
CA GLU A 152 -8.20 7.44 33.08
C GLU A 152 -7.85 8.19 31.77
N PRO A 153 -6.97 9.21 31.81
CA PRO A 153 -6.58 9.95 30.62
C PRO A 153 -5.91 9.02 29.60
N GLU A 154 -6.30 9.19 28.33
CA GLU A 154 -5.73 8.43 27.24
C GLU A 154 -4.26 8.82 27.04
N ARG A 155 -3.35 7.91 27.40
CA ARG A 155 -1.90 8.11 27.31
C ARG A 155 -1.31 7.30 26.16
N TRP A 156 -0.62 7.99 25.26
CA TRP A 156 0.17 7.43 24.17
C TRP A 156 1.65 7.53 24.47
N ARG A 157 2.40 6.45 24.22
CA ARG A 157 3.87 6.41 24.35
C ARG A 157 4.48 6.02 23.02
N ILE A 158 5.29 6.89 22.44
CA ILE A 158 5.73 6.74 21.05
C ILE A 158 7.24 6.92 20.94
N GLY A 159 7.93 5.98 20.28
CA GLY A 159 9.35 6.08 20.02
C GLY A 159 9.64 7.10 18.92
N VAL A 160 10.48 8.09 19.21
CA VAL A 160 10.80 9.18 18.28
C VAL A 160 12.31 9.40 18.19
N VAL A 161 12.79 9.70 16.99
CA VAL A 161 14.18 10.10 16.73
C VAL A 161 14.28 11.62 16.89
N GLU A 162 14.89 12.09 17.99
CA GLU A 162 14.99 13.53 18.29
C GLU A 162 15.80 14.31 17.23
N SER A 163 16.75 13.66 16.58
CA SER A 163 17.54 14.25 15.49
C SER A 163 16.82 14.31 14.15
N ASP A 164 15.61 13.76 14.04
CA ASP A 164 14.80 13.89 12.83
C ASP A 164 14.13 15.28 12.82
N PRO A 165 14.39 16.12 11.81
CA PRO A 165 13.78 17.44 11.72
C PRO A 165 12.25 17.39 11.67
N ALA A 166 11.65 16.35 11.06
CA ALA A 166 10.21 16.19 11.02
C ALA A 166 9.64 15.86 12.41
N ALA A 167 10.34 15.01 13.17
CA ALA A 167 9.99 14.72 14.56
C ALA A 167 10.09 15.97 15.45
N ALA A 168 11.16 16.75 15.30
CA ALA A 168 11.38 17.97 16.06
C ALA A 168 10.27 19.01 15.82
N GLU A 169 9.85 19.17 14.57
CA GLU A 169 8.75 20.06 14.18
C GLU A 169 7.40 19.60 14.75
N VAL A 170 7.08 18.31 14.63
CA VAL A 170 5.86 17.74 15.22
C VAL A 170 5.84 17.94 16.74
N ILE A 171 6.93 17.63 17.44
CA ILE A 171 7.04 17.84 18.89
C ILE A 171 6.92 19.34 19.22
N GLY A 172 7.51 20.22 18.42
CA GLY A 172 7.40 21.67 18.57
C GLY A 172 5.95 22.14 18.53
N ARG A 173 5.18 21.68 17.54
CA ARG A 173 3.75 22.01 17.38
C ARG A 173 2.90 21.47 18.51
N LEU A 174 3.13 20.22 18.90
CA LEU A 174 2.46 19.58 20.03
C LEU A 174 2.71 20.36 21.33
N ARG A 175 3.95 20.80 21.58
CA ARG A 175 4.29 21.62 22.76
C ARG A 175 3.72 23.04 22.70
N ALA A 176 3.64 23.64 21.53
CA ALA A 176 3.07 24.98 21.35
C ALA A 176 1.55 25.00 21.62
N ARG A 177 0.86 23.88 21.35
CA ARG A 177 -0.58 23.71 21.57
C ARG A 177 -0.94 23.08 22.91
N ALA A 178 -0.03 22.33 23.53
CA ALA A 178 -0.24 21.80 24.87
C ALA A 178 -0.37 22.93 25.88
N PRO A 179 -1.38 22.92 26.77
CA PRO A 179 -1.51 23.94 27.80
C PRO A 179 -0.27 23.91 28.71
N GLN A 180 0.55 24.96 28.66
CA GLN A 180 1.72 25.12 29.53
C GLN A 180 1.31 25.23 31.00
N ARG A 181 1.10 24.09 31.66
CA ARG A 181 0.94 24.04 33.12
C ARG A 181 2.31 24.08 33.80
N THR A 182 3.10 25.13 33.60
CA THR A 182 4.21 25.51 34.50
C THR A 182 4.79 26.91 34.18
N ARG A 183 4.10 27.96 34.66
CA ARG A 183 4.73 29.13 35.32
C ARG A 183 3.72 30.18 35.79
N ARG A 184 2.52 30.21 35.19
CA ARG A 184 1.51 31.22 35.52
C ARG A 184 0.63 30.86 36.73
N ALA A 185 0.62 29.61 37.18
CA ALA A 185 -0.09 29.17 38.39
C ALA A 185 0.57 29.62 39.71
N ALA A 186 1.85 30.04 39.69
CA ALA A 186 2.48 30.68 40.85
C ALA A 186 2.28 32.20 40.88
N ALA A 187 1.92 32.83 39.76
CA ALA A 187 1.71 34.28 39.65
C ALA A 187 0.22 34.68 39.64
N ALA A 188 -0.69 33.76 39.26
CA ALA A 188 -2.13 34.01 39.21
C ALA A 188 -2.89 33.63 40.50
N ALA A 189 -2.21 33.04 41.49
CA ALA A 189 -2.78 32.82 42.83
C ALA A 189 -2.81 34.09 43.71
N ALA A 190 -2.36 35.24 43.18
CA ALA A 190 -2.25 36.47 43.94
C ALA A 190 -3.32 37.52 43.65
N ASN A 191 -4.21 37.36 42.65
CA ASN A 191 -5.26 38.36 42.41
C ASN A 191 -6.47 37.76 41.66
N THR A 192 -7.55 37.51 42.41
CA THR A 192 -8.92 37.35 41.89
C THR A 192 -9.81 38.40 42.57
N PRO A 193 -10.55 39.19 41.78
CA PRO A 193 -12.01 39.22 41.89
C PRO A 193 -12.62 39.02 40.48
N ASP A 194 -13.47 38.02 40.26
CA ASP A 194 -14.93 37.93 40.50
C ASP A 194 -15.80 38.79 39.55
N SER A 195 -16.89 38.18 39.08
CA SER A 195 -17.93 38.63 38.11
C SER A 195 -17.62 38.33 36.63
N GLY A 196 -18.45 37.72 35.79
CA GLY A 196 -19.88 37.35 35.85
C GLY A 196 -20.62 37.87 34.59
N GLY A 197 -21.30 36.98 33.84
CA GLY A 197 -22.27 37.31 32.75
C GLY A 197 -21.88 36.74 31.36
N SER A 198 -22.50 35.67 30.85
CA SER A 198 -23.84 35.51 30.20
C SER A 198 -23.94 36.06 28.76
N VAL A 199 -23.96 35.17 27.75
CA VAL A 199 -25.09 34.85 26.82
C VAL A 199 -25.06 35.70 25.52
N ASP A 200 -24.95 35.09 24.33
CA ASP A 200 -26.08 34.83 23.40
C ASP A 200 -25.65 34.27 22.03
N VAL A 201 -26.62 33.65 21.35
CA VAL A 201 -26.59 32.85 20.12
C VAL A 201 -26.92 33.70 18.88
N ASP A 202 -26.28 33.47 17.72
CA ASP A 202 -26.99 33.35 16.43
C ASP A 202 -26.18 32.75 15.24
N ARG A 203 -26.92 32.08 14.34
CA ARG A 203 -26.60 31.24 13.14
C ARG A 203 -26.13 32.07 11.91
N PRO A 204 -25.79 31.57 10.67
CA PRO A 204 -25.90 30.20 10.11
C PRO A 204 -24.85 29.70 9.06
N ALA A 205 -25.06 28.44 8.64
CA ALA A 205 -24.85 27.84 7.30
C ALA A 205 -23.45 27.38 6.80
N ALA A 206 -23.40 26.07 6.54
CA ALA A 206 -22.83 25.40 5.37
C ALA A 206 -21.37 25.69 4.97
N ALA A 207 -20.46 24.83 5.41
CA ALA A 207 -19.29 24.46 4.61
C ALA A 207 -19.11 22.96 4.71
N GLU A 208 -19.37 22.29 3.59
CA GLU A 208 -19.09 20.89 3.34
C GLU A 208 -17.65 20.57 3.77
N SER A 209 -17.52 19.65 4.72
CA SER A 209 -16.24 19.11 5.16
C SER A 209 -15.60 18.38 3.99
N ARG A 210 -14.76 19.08 3.22
CA ARG A 210 -13.86 18.46 2.26
C ARG A 210 -12.97 17.52 3.04
N SER A 211 -13.21 16.22 2.89
CA SER A 211 -12.40 15.15 3.45
C SER A 211 -10.96 15.30 2.98
N SER A 212 -10.12 15.92 3.80
CA SER A 212 -8.68 16.02 3.62
C SER A 212 -8.09 14.62 3.84
N THR A 213 -7.97 13.85 2.75
CA THR A 213 -7.23 12.59 2.78
C THR A 213 -5.77 12.84 3.19
N PRO A 214 -5.16 11.98 4.02
CA PRO A 214 -3.78 12.17 4.49
C PRO A 214 -2.80 12.26 3.32
N ARG A 215 -2.05 13.37 3.24
CA ARG A 215 -1.02 13.61 2.23
C ARG A 215 0.31 13.00 2.70
N VAL A 216 1.08 12.44 1.77
CA VAL A 216 2.46 12.03 2.03
C VAL A 216 3.31 13.31 2.07
N ALA A 217 4.25 13.39 3.01
CA ALA A 217 5.00 14.61 3.30
C ALA A 217 5.72 15.20 2.07
N ASP A 218 5.68 16.53 1.94
CA ASP A 218 6.50 17.30 1.00
C ASP A 218 7.99 16.99 1.23
N ALA A 219 8.73 16.80 0.14
CA ALA A 219 10.12 16.42 0.22
C ALA A 219 10.95 17.65 0.69
N GLY A 220 11.67 17.50 1.80
CA GLY A 220 12.45 18.59 2.40
C GLY A 220 13.51 19.21 1.48
N SER A 221 13.88 18.54 0.37
CA SER A 221 14.78 19.05 -0.66
C SER A 221 14.29 18.69 -2.08
N ASP A 222 14.76 19.43 -3.10
CA ASP A 222 14.43 19.13 -4.50
C ASP A 222 14.93 17.74 -4.92
N GLU A 223 16.10 17.34 -4.43
CA GLU A 223 16.66 16.01 -4.67
C GLU A 223 15.81 14.90 -4.01
N ALA A 224 15.18 15.17 -2.86
CA ALA A 224 14.24 14.24 -2.25
C ALA A 224 12.92 14.19 -3.04
N ALA A 225 12.44 15.32 -3.56
CA ALA A 225 11.23 15.39 -4.36
C ALA A 225 11.39 14.63 -5.68
N GLU A 226 12.56 14.75 -6.31
CA GLU A 226 12.93 13.99 -7.51
C GLU A 226 12.93 12.49 -7.23
N ARG A 227 13.58 12.03 -6.15
CA ARG A 227 13.57 10.60 -5.77
C ARG A 227 12.18 10.06 -5.48
N LEU A 228 11.32 10.84 -4.80
CA LEU A 228 9.94 10.46 -4.51
C LEU A 228 9.09 10.39 -5.79
N TRP A 229 9.31 11.33 -6.71
CA TRP A 229 8.67 11.33 -8.02
C TRP A 229 9.08 10.12 -8.86
N GLU A 230 10.38 9.80 -8.94
CA GLU A 230 10.87 8.62 -9.66
C GLU A 230 10.26 7.33 -9.10
N GLU A 231 10.15 7.24 -7.78
CA GLU A 231 9.55 6.11 -7.11
C GLU A 231 8.04 6.03 -7.36
N ALA A 232 7.34 7.16 -7.43
CA ALA A 232 5.94 7.20 -7.84
C ALA A 232 5.79 6.71 -9.30
N THR A 233 6.68 7.10 -10.21
CA THR A 233 6.71 6.62 -11.59
C THR A 233 6.89 5.11 -11.66
N ARG A 234 7.85 4.54 -10.93
CA ARG A 234 8.04 3.08 -10.86
C ARG A 234 6.79 2.33 -10.36
N ARG A 235 6.10 2.89 -9.37
CA ARG A 235 4.84 2.31 -8.86
C ARG A 235 3.73 2.40 -9.89
N HIS A 236 3.59 3.54 -10.56
CA HIS A 236 2.61 3.72 -11.62
C HIS A 236 2.85 2.71 -12.75
N ASP A 237 4.09 2.53 -13.19
CA ASP A 237 4.46 1.53 -14.22
C ASP A 237 4.15 0.09 -13.78
N THR A 238 4.31 -0.19 -12.49
CA THR A 238 3.97 -1.51 -11.94
C THR A 238 2.47 -1.75 -12.02
N ILE A 239 1.66 -0.76 -11.63
CA ILE A 239 0.20 -0.85 -11.72
C ILE A 239 -0.24 -1.00 -13.19
N LEU A 240 0.32 -0.22 -14.11
CA LEU A 240 0.01 -0.32 -15.54
C LEU A 240 0.37 -1.69 -16.11
N ARG A 241 1.51 -2.27 -15.69
CA ARG A 241 1.89 -3.63 -16.09
C ARG A 241 0.92 -4.67 -15.53
N ASP A 242 0.56 -4.56 -14.26
CA ASP A 242 -0.35 -5.50 -13.60
C ASP A 242 -1.74 -5.44 -14.23
N TYR A 243 -2.25 -4.24 -14.47
CA TYR A 243 -3.52 -3.99 -15.17
C TYR A 243 -3.47 -4.47 -16.63
N GLY A 244 -2.37 -4.18 -17.35
CA GLY A 244 -2.17 -4.61 -18.72
C GLY A 244 -2.24 -6.13 -18.91
N ASN A 245 -1.94 -6.93 -17.89
CA ASN A 245 -2.15 -8.38 -17.96
C ASN A 245 -3.63 -8.75 -18.15
N TYR A 246 -4.56 -7.97 -17.62
CA TYR A 246 -6.00 -8.20 -17.78
C TYR A 246 -6.54 -7.67 -19.10
N GLU A 247 -6.01 -6.55 -19.59
CA GLU A 247 -6.46 -5.96 -20.85
C GLU A 247 -5.93 -6.66 -22.09
N LEU A 248 -4.71 -7.21 -22.01
CA LEU A 248 -3.99 -7.72 -23.18
C LEU A 248 -4.10 -9.24 -23.31
N GLN A 249 -4.32 -9.98 -22.22
CA GLN A 249 -4.28 -11.44 -22.23
C GLN A 249 -5.71 -12.03 -22.28
N PRO A 250 -6.08 -12.76 -23.35
CA PRO A 250 -7.42 -13.30 -23.49
C PRO A 250 -7.81 -14.30 -22.39
N ASP A 251 -6.88 -15.08 -21.84
CA ASP A 251 -7.17 -15.98 -20.71
C ASP A 251 -7.58 -15.23 -19.44
N MET A 252 -6.91 -14.12 -19.14
CA MET A 252 -7.23 -13.30 -17.98
C MET A 252 -8.61 -12.65 -18.13
N MET A 253 -8.92 -12.14 -19.32
CA MET A 253 -10.26 -11.64 -19.65
C MET A 253 -11.34 -12.72 -19.49
N LEU A 254 -11.12 -13.94 -20.01
CA LEU A 254 -12.09 -15.03 -19.92
C LEU A 254 -12.29 -15.51 -18.47
N ARG A 255 -11.24 -15.48 -17.64
CA ARG A 255 -11.26 -15.98 -16.26
C ARG A 255 -11.77 -14.95 -15.25
N PHE A 256 -11.41 -13.69 -15.43
CA PHE A 256 -11.72 -12.60 -14.50
C PHE A 256 -12.29 -11.37 -15.25
N PRO A 257 -13.41 -11.52 -15.99
CA PRO A 257 -13.95 -10.42 -16.77
C PRO A 257 -14.39 -9.22 -15.90
N ALA A 258 -14.76 -9.45 -14.64
CA ALA A 258 -15.12 -8.40 -13.70
C ALA A 258 -13.97 -7.41 -13.37
N VAL A 259 -12.71 -7.73 -13.68
CA VAL A 259 -11.58 -6.80 -13.41
C VAL A 259 -11.52 -5.66 -14.43
N THR A 260 -12.04 -5.86 -15.64
CA THR A 260 -12.00 -4.89 -16.74
C THR A 260 -13.39 -4.38 -17.14
N ASP A 261 -14.45 -4.88 -16.52
CA ASP A 261 -15.81 -4.46 -16.82
C ASP A 261 -16.10 -3.06 -16.22
N VAL A 262 -16.10 -2.06 -17.09
CA VAL A 262 -16.34 -0.64 -16.75
C VAL A 262 -17.75 -0.35 -16.23
N THR A 263 -18.67 -1.32 -16.22
CA THR A 263 -19.98 -1.17 -15.58
C THR A 263 -19.91 -1.32 -14.05
N LEU A 264 -18.81 -1.88 -13.54
CA LEU A 264 -18.61 -2.10 -12.10
C LEU A 264 -17.91 -0.88 -11.45
N THR A 265 -18.48 -0.38 -10.36
CA THR A 265 -17.96 0.80 -9.64
C THR A 265 -16.47 0.71 -9.28
N PRO A 266 -15.93 -0.42 -8.74
CA PRO A 266 -14.50 -0.50 -8.43
C PRO A 266 -13.59 -0.32 -9.66
N VAL A 267 -14.06 -0.69 -10.85
CA VAL A 267 -13.33 -0.53 -12.12
C VAL A 267 -13.40 0.93 -12.56
N GLN A 268 -14.55 1.57 -12.45
CA GLN A 268 -14.73 3.01 -12.70
C GLN A 268 -13.82 3.85 -11.80
N ASP A 269 -13.84 3.60 -10.49
CA ASP A 269 -13.00 4.30 -9.50
C ASP A 269 -11.50 4.15 -9.83
N PHE A 270 -11.09 2.98 -10.35
CA PHE A 270 -9.72 2.74 -10.79
C PHE A 270 -9.37 3.57 -12.03
N HIS A 271 -10.24 3.60 -13.04
CA HIS A 271 -10.01 4.40 -14.25
C HIS A 271 -9.98 5.90 -13.96
N GLU A 272 -10.89 6.41 -13.13
CA GLU A 272 -10.88 7.82 -12.72
C GLU A 272 -9.57 8.19 -12.00
N ALA A 273 -9.13 7.36 -11.06
CA ALA A 273 -7.85 7.58 -10.39
C ALA A 273 -6.66 7.49 -11.36
N LEU A 274 -6.72 6.56 -12.32
CA LEU A 274 -5.67 6.35 -13.32
C LEU A 274 -5.54 7.54 -14.26
N ASP A 275 -6.66 8.10 -14.71
CA ASP A 275 -6.70 9.29 -15.56
C ASP A 275 -6.12 10.50 -14.82
N ASP A 276 -6.48 10.69 -13.54
CA ASP A 276 -5.91 11.70 -12.65
C ASP A 276 -4.37 11.60 -12.58
N ALA A 277 -3.84 10.40 -12.34
CA ALA A 277 -2.40 10.19 -12.23
C ALA A 277 -1.69 10.34 -13.59
N THR A 278 -2.34 9.93 -14.67
CA THR A 278 -1.80 10.04 -16.03
C THR A 278 -1.71 11.49 -16.46
N ALA A 279 -2.70 12.32 -16.14
CA ALA A 279 -2.68 13.76 -16.42
C ALA A 279 -1.52 14.50 -15.72
N LEU A 280 -1.08 14.01 -14.56
CA LEU A 280 0.03 14.57 -13.79
C LEU A 280 1.40 13.98 -14.17
N ARG A 281 1.42 12.92 -14.98
CA ARG A 281 2.66 12.23 -15.35
C ARG A 281 3.47 13.05 -16.34
N THR A 282 4.77 13.13 -16.10
CA THR A 282 5.76 13.77 -16.97
C THR A 282 6.86 12.79 -17.35
N ASP A 283 7.57 13.03 -18.46
CA ASP A 283 8.67 12.15 -18.89
C ASP A 283 9.93 12.32 -18.03
N ALA A 284 10.12 13.53 -17.49
CA ALA A 284 11.21 13.89 -16.58
C ALA A 284 10.65 14.64 -15.37
N TYR A 285 11.48 14.77 -14.32
CA TYR A 285 11.10 15.50 -13.11
C TYR A 285 10.61 16.92 -13.44
N PRO A 286 9.43 17.35 -12.96
CA PRO A 286 8.80 18.60 -13.39
C PRO A 286 9.48 19.87 -12.85
N GLY A 287 10.58 19.76 -12.11
CA GLY A 287 11.27 20.91 -11.49
C GLY A 287 10.46 21.61 -10.39
N SER A 288 9.32 21.04 -9.98
CA SER A 288 8.40 21.59 -8.99
C SER A 288 8.03 20.52 -7.97
N ARG A 289 8.37 20.78 -6.70
CA ARG A 289 8.06 19.87 -5.59
C ARG A 289 6.56 19.63 -5.44
N GLN A 290 5.78 20.70 -5.58
CA GLN A 290 4.32 20.62 -5.51
C GLN A 290 3.77 19.64 -6.56
N ARG A 291 4.22 19.72 -7.82
CA ARG A 291 3.77 18.79 -8.87
C ARG A 291 4.21 17.35 -8.59
N ALA A 292 5.42 17.17 -8.06
CA ALA A 292 5.92 15.86 -7.67
C ALA A 292 5.08 15.22 -6.56
N ASP A 293 4.69 16.00 -5.54
CA ASP A 293 3.81 15.58 -4.46
C ASP A 293 2.38 15.29 -4.96
N GLU A 294 1.80 16.16 -5.79
CA GLU A 294 0.49 15.95 -6.41
C GLU A 294 0.46 14.64 -7.21
N TYR A 295 1.49 14.38 -8.01
CA TYR A 295 1.62 13.12 -8.74
C TYR A 295 1.76 11.93 -7.79
N GLN A 296 2.61 12.02 -6.76
CA GLN A 296 2.78 10.95 -5.78
C GLN A 296 1.45 10.60 -5.08
N GLN A 297 0.66 11.61 -4.70
CA GLN A 297 -0.65 11.42 -4.10
C GLN A 297 -1.64 10.76 -5.07
N ALA A 298 -1.63 11.18 -6.34
CA ALA A 298 -2.45 10.56 -7.38
C ALA A 298 -2.09 9.08 -7.57
N VAL A 299 -0.81 8.74 -7.70
CA VAL A 299 -0.36 7.33 -7.79
C VAL A 299 -0.78 6.52 -6.55
N ASN A 300 -0.76 7.11 -5.36
CA ASN A 300 -1.25 6.43 -4.15
C ASN A 300 -2.78 6.21 -4.15
N ARG A 301 -3.56 7.08 -4.81
CA ARG A 301 -5.00 6.85 -5.04
C ARG A 301 -5.20 5.74 -6.05
N VAL A 302 -4.51 5.77 -7.20
CA VAL A 302 -4.53 4.69 -8.20
C VAL A 302 -4.23 3.35 -7.56
N ARG A 303 -3.16 3.27 -6.76
CA ARG A 303 -2.76 2.02 -6.10
C ARG A 303 -3.86 1.44 -5.21
N ARG A 304 -4.57 2.29 -4.45
CA ARG A 304 -5.67 1.85 -3.59
C ARG A 304 -6.86 1.39 -4.41
N ALA A 305 -7.23 2.16 -5.43
CA ALA A 305 -8.32 1.82 -6.34
C ALA A 305 -8.01 0.51 -7.10
N TRP A 306 -6.78 0.33 -7.58
CA TRP A 306 -6.34 -0.90 -8.25
C TRP A 306 -6.47 -2.13 -7.36
N ILE A 307 -5.99 -2.07 -6.11
CA ILE A 307 -6.10 -3.20 -5.18
C ILE A 307 -7.58 -3.55 -4.91
N ALA A 308 -8.44 -2.54 -4.76
CA ALA A 308 -9.87 -2.75 -4.56
C ALA A 308 -10.54 -3.37 -5.80
N CYS A 309 -10.25 -2.82 -6.97
CA CYS A 309 -10.69 -3.30 -8.28
C CYS A 309 -10.29 -4.76 -8.50
N GLU A 310 -8.99 -5.08 -8.39
CA GLU A 310 -8.48 -6.42 -8.63
C GLU A 310 -9.04 -7.44 -7.62
N THR A 311 -9.09 -7.07 -6.34
CA THR A 311 -9.61 -7.97 -5.30
C THR A 311 -11.10 -8.25 -5.52
N ASN A 312 -11.88 -7.21 -5.84
CA ASN A 312 -13.30 -7.36 -6.11
C ASN A 312 -13.55 -8.18 -7.39
N GLY A 313 -12.88 -7.83 -8.50
CA GLY A 313 -13.02 -8.49 -9.78
C GLY A 313 -12.58 -9.95 -9.73
N ARG A 314 -11.51 -10.30 -9.01
CA ARG A 314 -11.12 -11.71 -8.79
C ARG A 314 -12.13 -12.46 -7.91
N LYS A 315 -12.71 -11.81 -6.92
CA LYS A 315 -13.73 -12.42 -6.04
C LYS A 315 -15.04 -12.67 -6.77
N LEU A 316 -15.48 -11.73 -7.61
CA LEU A 316 -16.66 -11.89 -8.46
C LEU A 316 -16.39 -12.90 -9.57
N GLY A 317 -15.23 -12.84 -10.24
CA GLY A 317 -14.90 -13.69 -11.38
C GLY A 317 -15.96 -13.56 -12.46
N THR A 318 -16.77 -14.60 -12.64
CA THR A 318 -17.89 -14.67 -13.60
C THR A 318 -19.26 -14.75 -12.91
N THR A 319 -19.31 -14.60 -11.58
CA THR A 319 -20.54 -14.80 -10.78
C THR A 319 -21.56 -13.69 -10.94
N TYR A 320 -21.15 -12.52 -11.43
CA TYR A 320 -22.04 -11.40 -11.74
C TYR A 320 -22.80 -11.59 -13.07
N LEU A 321 -22.39 -12.55 -13.90
CA LEU A 321 -23.07 -12.94 -15.12
C LEU A 321 -24.25 -13.87 -14.83
N GLU A 322 -25.26 -13.83 -15.70
CA GLU A 322 -26.32 -14.83 -15.74
C GLU A 322 -25.76 -16.24 -15.95
N ALA A 323 -26.49 -17.26 -15.48
CA ALA A 323 -26.00 -18.64 -15.49
C ALA A 323 -25.65 -19.14 -16.91
N ALA A 324 -26.48 -18.83 -17.91
CA ALA A 324 -26.24 -19.23 -19.30
C ALA A 324 -24.97 -18.57 -19.86
N ASP A 325 -24.79 -17.27 -19.62
CA ASP A 325 -23.62 -16.53 -20.10
C ASP A 325 -22.33 -16.98 -19.39
N ARG A 326 -22.44 -17.36 -18.11
CA ARG A 326 -21.33 -17.95 -17.35
C ARG A 326 -20.90 -19.29 -17.93
N ASP A 327 -21.85 -20.15 -18.30
CA ASP A 327 -21.56 -21.46 -18.91
C ASP A 327 -20.92 -21.30 -20.29
N ASP A 328 -21.38 -20.32 -21.08
CA ASP A 328 -20.77 -19.96 -22.36
C ASP A 328 -19.33 -19.47 -22.18
N LEU A 329 -19.06 -18.62 -21.17
CA LEU A 329 -17.72 -18.12 -20.89
C LEU A 329 -16.78 -19.22 -20.36
N ASP A 330 -17.25 -20.12 -19.51
CA ASP A 330 -16.49 -21.30 -19.06
C ASP A 330 -16.15 -22.23 -20.23
N LYS A 331 -17.08 -22.42 -21.16
CA LYS A 331 -16.84 -23.15 -22.41
C LYS A 331 -15.77 -22.45 -23.27
N ALA A 332 -15.84 -21.13 -23.41
CA ALA A 332 -14.83 -20.35 -24.13
C ALA A 332 -13.45 -20.52 -23.49
N LEU A 333 -13.34 -20.46 -22.16
CA LEU A 333 -12.08 -20.67 -21.44
C LEU A 333 -11.50 -22.08 -21.70
N LYS A 334 -12.34 -23.13 -21.66
CA LYS A 334 -11.90 -24.50 -21.97
C LYS A 334 -11.38 -24.64 -23.40
N LEU A 335 -12.12 -24.09 -24.37
CA LEU A 335 -11.72 -24.11 -25.78
C LEU A 335 -10.40 -23.36 -25.99
N PHE A 336 -10.23 -22.21 -25.32
CA PHE A 336 -9.00 -21.44 -25.38
C PHE A 336 -7.81 -22.24 -24.82
N ASN A 337 -7.98 -22.90 -23.67
CA ASN A 337 -6.94 -23.76 -23.10
C ASN A 337 -6.61 -24.95 -24.03
N HIS A 338 -7.62 -25.55 -24.67
CA HIS A 338 -7.41 -26.59 -25.67
C HIS A 338 -6.62 -26.07 -26.88
N ALA A 339 -6.92 -24.86 -27.35
CA ALA A 339 -6.17 -24.22 -28.43
C ALA A 339 -4.69 -24.02 -28.05
N GLN A 340 -4.40 -23.57 -26.83
CA GLN A 340 -3.01 -23.42 -26.38
C GLN A 340 -2.27 -24.76 -26.26
N SER A 341 -2.97 -25.82 -25.87
CA SER A 341 -2.36 -27.15 -25.67
C SER A 341 -2.26 -28.00 -26.95
N SER A 342 -3.02 -27.67 -28.00
CA SER A 342 -3.03 -28.44 -29.24
C SER A 342 -1.75 -28.19 -30.04
N SER A 343 -1.18 -29.26 -30.60
CA SER A 343 -0.04 -29.19 -31.52
C SER A 343 -0.46 -29.07 -32.99
N THR A 344 -1.76 -29.14 -33.30
CA THR A 344 -2.30 -29.15 -34.65
C THR A 344 -2.86 -27.77 -35.03
N PRO A 345 -2.27 -27.03 -35.99
CA PRO A 345 -2.74 -25.69 -36.36
C PRO A 345 -4.22 -25.63 -36.78
N ALA A 346 -4.72 -26.69 -37.43
CA ALA A 346 -6.12 -26.79 -37.84
C ALA A 346 -7.10 -26.87 -36.66
N GLU A 347 -6.71 -27.52 -35.57
CA GLU A 347 -7.49 -27.59 -34.33
C GLU A 347 -7.42 -26.27 -33.58
N GLN A 348 -6.22 -25.68 -33.46
CA GLN A 348 -6.04 -24.35 -32.85
C GLN A 348 -6.94 -23.30 -33.50
N ALA A 349 -6.97 -23.26 -34.85
CA ALA A 349 -7.80 -22.34 -35.59
C ALA A 349 -9.29 -22.54 -35.30
N SER A 350 -9.75 -23.80 -35.24
CA SER A 350 -11.14 -24.14 -34.94
C SER A 350 -11.53 -23.71 -33.52
N TYR A 351 -10.66 -23.97 -32.54
CA TYR A 351 -10.90 -23.57 -31.16
C TYR A 351 -10.90 -22.05 -30.98
N TYR A 352 -9.91 -21.32 -31.50
CA TYR A 352 -9.87 -19.85 -31.38
C TYR A 352 -11.06 -19.18 -32.08
N THR A 353 -11.45 -19.68 -33.26
CA THR A 353 -12.66 -19.19 -33.96
C THR A 353 -13.89 -19.34 -33.07
N ARG A 354 -14.05 -20.51 -32.43
CA ARG A 354 -15.20 -20.76 -31.55
C ARG A 354 -15.18 -19.89 -30.28
N VAL A 355 -14.01 -19.65 -29.70
CA VAL A 355 -13.85 -18.71 -28.57
C VAL A 355 -14.29 -17.31 -28.98
N HIS A 356 -13.82 -16.84 -30.15
CA HIS A 356 -14.18 -15.52 -30.68
C HIS A 356 -15.70 -15.36 -30.91
N GLU A 357 -16.36 -16.38 -31.47
CA GLU A 357 -17.82 -16.38 -31.65
C GLU A 357 -18.58 -16.25 -30.33
N ILE A 358 -18.17 -17.00 -29.30
CA ILE A 358 -18.80 -16.95 -27.98
C ILE A 358 -18.62 -15.56 -27.36
N VAL A 359 -17.39 -15.04 -27.34
CA VAL A 359 -17.09 -13.72 -26.77
C VAL A 359 -17.87 -12.62 -27.51
N THR A 360 -17.94 -12.68 -28.85
CA THR A 360 -18.71 -11.72 -29.66
C THR A 360 -20.20 -11.80 -29.30
N THR A 361 -20.76 -13.01 -29.19
CA THR A 361 -22.17 -13.19 -28.82
C THR A 361 -22.49 -12.62 -27.43
N LEU A 362 -21.61 -12.84 -26.45
CA LEU A 362 -21.78 -12.28 -25.10
C LEU A 362 -21.65 -10.75 -25.09
N THR A 363 -20.78 -10.20 -25.94
CA THR A 363 -20.58 -8.76 -26.09
C THR A 363 -21.80 -8.11 -26.76
N ASP A 364 -22.33 -8.71 -27.83
CA ASP A 364 -23.50 -8.20 -28.57
C ASP A 364 -24.77 -8.19 -27.70
N ARG A 365 -24.87 -9.11 -26.73
CA ARG A 365 -25.94 -9.12 -25.71
C ARG A 365 -25.77 -8.07 -24.62
N GLY A 366 -24.58 -7.47 -24.50
CA GLY A 366 -24.23 -6.55 -23.40
C GLY A 366 -23.94 -7.24 -22.07
N SER A 367 -23.81 -8.57 -22.06
CA SER A 367 -23.48 -9.34 -20.85
C SER A 367 -22.00 -9.26 -20.50
N LEU A 368 -21.14 -9.07 -21.50
CA LEU A 368 -19.70 -8.99 -21.34
C LEU A 368 -19.19 -7.68 -21.97
N HIS A 369 -18.33 -6.96 -21.26
CA HIS A 369 -17.68 -5.74 -21.75
C HIS A 369 -16.16 -5.96 -21.88
N PRO A 370 -15.70 -6.75 -22.86
CA PRO A 370 -14.29 -7.09 -22.97
C PRO A 370 -13.44 -5.90 -23.45
N PRO A 371 -12.18 -5.79 -22.99
CA PRO A 371 -11.25 -4.79 -23.48
C PRO A 371 -10.92 -5.07 -24.96
N GLN A 372 -10.93 -4.01 -25.78
CA GLN A 372 -10.67 -4.10 -27.22
C GLN A 372 -9.31 -4.75 -27.56
N PRO A 373 -8.21 -4.50 -26.81
CA PRO A 373 -6.94 -5.17 -27.04
C PRO A 373 -7.01 -6.70 -26.92
N ALA A 374 -7.72 -7.25 -25.90
CA ALA A 374 -7.87 -8.70 -25.75
C ALA A 374 -8.64 -9.33 -26.93
N ILE A 375 -9.67 -8.65 -27.43
CA ILE A 375 -10.39 -9.11 -28.64
C ILE A 375 -9.47 -9.09 -29.86
N ALA A 376 -8.66 -8.03 -30.01
CA ALA A 376 -7.72 -7.91 -31.11
C ALA A 376 -6.66 -9.03 -31.06
N GLU A 377 -6.13 -9.35 -29.88
CA GLU A 377 -5.18 -10.45 -29.71
C GLU A 377 -5.83 -11.82 -30.02
N LEU A 378 -7.07 -12.04 -29.59
CA LEU A 378 -7.81 -13.26 -29.93
C LEU A 378 -8.01 -13.40 -31.45
N LYS A 379 -8.33 -12.31 -32.14
CA LYS A 379 -8.42 -12.27 -33.62
C LYS A 379 -7.07 -12.55 -34.27
N ALA A 380 -5.99 -11.97 -33.74
CA ALA A 380 -4.63 -12.20 -34.23
C ALA A 380 -4.20 -13.66 -34.05
N ALA A 381 -4.46 -14.26 -32.89
CA ALA A 381 -4.20 -15.68 -32.62
C ALA A 381 -4.96 -16.59 -33.58
N THR A 382 -6.24 -16.28 -33.84
CA THR A 382 -7.06 -17.01 -34.82
C THR A 382 -6.44 -16.96 -36.22
N ARG A 383 -6.03 -15.76 -36.67
CA ARG A 383 -5.40 -15.60 -37.99
C ARG A 383 -4.10 -16.38 -38.11
N ARG A 384 -3.22 -16.27 -37.09
CA ARG A 384 -1.94 -17.01 -37.05
C ARG A 384 -2.16 -18.53 -37.15
N ALA A 385 -3.18 -19.05 -36.47
CA ALA A 385 -3.51 -20.47 -36.53
C ALA A 385 -4.05 -20.92 -37.91
N ILE A 386 -4.82 -20.06 -38.60
CA ILE A 386 -5.31 -20.33 -39.95
C ILE A 386 -4.16 -20.33 -40.97
N GLU A 387 -3.26 -19.36 -40.89
CA GLU A 387 -2.10 -19.24 -41.79
C GLU A 387 -1.10 -20.40 -41.61
N ALA A 388 -0.95 -20.90 -40.39
CA ALA A 388 -0.10 -22.05 -40.08
C ALA A 388 -0.69 -23.39 -40.53
N ARG A 389 -1.93 -23.43 -41.04
CA ARG A 389 -2.54 -24.64 -41.59
C ARG A 389 -1.83 -25.05 -42.88
N PRO A 390 -1.28 -26.27 -42.99
CA PRO A 390 -0.72 -26.75 -44.25
C PRO A 390 -1.80 -26.78 -45.34
N ALA A 391 -1.44 -26.30 -46.54
CA ALA A 391 -2.35 -26.29 -47.69
C ALA A 391 -2.88 -27.71 -47.97
N PRO A 392 -4.16 -27.86 -48.33
CA PRO A 392 -4.69 -29.18 -48.70
C PRO A 392 -3.85 -29.75 -49.84
N ALA A 393 -3.33 -30.96 -49.66
CA ALA A 393 -2.56 -31.66 -50.69
C ALA A 393 -3.39 -31.71 -51.99
N PRO A 394 -2.79 -31.43 -53.15
CA PRO A 394 -3.51 -31.47 -54.42
C PRO A 394 -4.08 -32.89 -54.60
N GLN A 395 -5.41 -32.96 -54.71
CA GLN A 395 -6.10 -34.21 -54.98
C GLN A 395 -5.55 -34.75 -56.31
N ARG A 396 -4.80 -35.86 -56.25
CA ARG A 396 -4.47 -36.62 -57.46
C ARG A 396 -5.80 -37.10 -58.02
N GLN A 397 -6.22 -36.49 -59.14
CA GLN A 397 -7.21 -37.09 -60.00
C GLN A 397 -6.58 -38.37 -60.56
N GLU A 398 -6.91 -39.49 -59.94
CA GLU A 398 -6.72 -40.80 -60.57
C GLU A 398 -7.76 -40.89 -61.70
N GLY A 399 -7.25 -40.82 -62.93
CA GLY A 399 -7.99 -41.07 -64.16
C GLY A 399 -7.52 -42.34 -64.82
#